data_AF-A0A2M8FEW9-F1
#
_entry.id   AF-A0A2M8FEW9-F1
#
_cell.length_a   1.000
_cell.length_b   1.000
_cell.length_c   1.000
_cell.angle_alpha   90.00
_cell.angle_beta   90.00
_cell.angle_gamma   90.00
#
_symmetry.space_group_name_H-M   'P 1'
#
loop_
_entity.id
_entity.type
_entity.pdbx_description
1 polymer ?
#
loop_
_entity_poly.entity_id
_entity_poly.type
_entity_poly.pdbx_seq_one_letter_code
_entity_poly.pdbx_strand_id
1 'polypeptide(L)'
;FEPVVALGGNGILADMLENAGIRVINIESLGRNISLKKEWAFACELWQILRVESPDVFHVNSSKAGGVGTLLGRLLRAPNVIFTAHGWAFNEDRPLWQKLITKFLHWITVLLSHRTIAVSSAIVKEMNWPGALRKMKIVNPGRTIGPMYQKIEAREKIMDFFPRLLPYQSDPWLVCVAELHPIKRHHILIEAISELVKN
;
A
#
# COMPACT_ATOMS: atom_id res chain seq x y z
N PHE A 1 12.47 6.75 18.63
CA PHE A 1 12.26 5.30 18.43
C PHE A 1 13.27 4.83 17.40
N GLU A 2 13.66 3.56 17.44
CA GLU A 2 14.58 2.97 16.46
C GLU A 2 13.77 2.05 15.53
N PRO A 3 13.62 2.40 14.23
CA PRO A 3 12.88 1.57 13.29
C PRO A 3 13.71 0.38 12.81
N VAL A 4 13.05 -0.77 12.74
CA VAL A 4 13.54 -1.96 12.03
C VAL A 4 12.44 -2.38 11.07
N VAL A 5 12.79 -2.60 9.81
CA VAL A 5 11.82 -2.93 8.77
C VAL A 5 12.06 -4.34 8.28
N ALA A 6 11.08 -5.21 8.48
CA ALA A 6 11.05 -6.52 7.86
C ALA A 6 10.25 -6.46 6.55
N LEU A 7 10.86 -6.83 5.42
CA LEU A 7 10.26 -6.75 4.08
C LEU A 7 10.68 -7.93 3.21
N GLY A 8 9.98 -8.13 2.09
CA GLY A 8 10.32 -9.17 1.12
C GLY A 8 10.98 -8.61 -0.13
N GLY A 9 12.08 -9.23 -0.54
CA GLY A 9 12.81 -8.91 -1.77
C GLY A 9 13.76 -7.71 -1.64
N ASN A 10 14.60 -7.50 -2.65
CA ASN A 10 15.71 -6.53 -2.61
C ASN A 10 15.48 -5.38 -3.61
N GLY A 11 14.28 -4.81 -3.61
CA GLY A 11 13.92 -3.74 -4.54
C GLY A 11 14.20 -2.34 -3.98
N ILE A 12 13.75 -1.31 -4.72
CA ILE A 12 13.94 0.12 -4.41
C ILE A 12 13.62 0.47 -2.94
N LEU A 13 12.62 -0.16 -2.33
CA LEU A 13 12.29 0.09 -0.92
C LEU A 13 13.42 -0.32 0.03
N ALA A 14 14.09 -1.46 -0.21
CA ALA A 14 15.23 -1.90 0.58
C ALA A 14 16.38 -0.90 0.44
N ASP A 15 16.72 -0.51 -0.79
CA ASP A 15 17.77 0.47 -1.06
C ASP A 15 17.49 1.82 -0.36
N MET A 16 16.23 2.28 -0.40
CA MET A 16 15.84 3.53 0.27
C MET A 16 15.98 3.45 1.79
N LEU A 17 15.65 2.30 2.39
CA LEU A 17 15.76 2.09 3.83
C LEU A 17 17.23 2.03 4.26
N GLU A 18 18.05 1.28 3.53
CA GLU A 18 19.50 1.17 3.78
C GLU A 18 20.20 2.53 3.64
N ASN A 19 19.90 3.28 2.57
CA ASN A 19 20.41 4.64 2.39
C ASN A 19 19.96 5.62 3.48
N ALA A 20 18.80 5.37 4.10
CA ALA A 20 18.31 6.13 5.25
C ALA A 20 18.89 5.65 6.59
N GLY A 21 19.79 4.66 6.59
CA GLY A 21 20.38 4.07 7.80
C GLY A 21 19.40 3.24 8.63
N ILE A 22 18.31 2.75 8.03
CA ILE A 22 17.30 1.94 8.71
C ILE A 22 17.65 0.46 8.54
N ARG A 23 17.70 -0.29 9.63
CA ARG A 23 17.98 -1.73 9.57
C ARG A 23 16.86 -2.48 8.87
N VAL A 24 17.23 -3.28 7.87
CA VAL A 24 16.33 -4.13 7.10
C VAL A 24 16.52 -5.59 7.50
N ILE A 25 15.41 -6.30 7.71
CA ILE A 25 15.36 -7.76 7.84
C ILE A 25 14.65 -8.31 6.61
N ASN A 26 15.36 -9.06 5.77
CA ASN A 26 14.72 -9.66 4.60
C ASN A 26 13.92 -10.90 5.02
N ILE A 27 12.68 -11.01 4.51
CA ILE A 27 11.79 -12.16 4.69
C ILE A 27 11.71 -12.89 3.36
N GLU A 28 12.39 -14.02 3.24
CA GLU A 28 12.54 -14.75 1.97
C GLU A 28 11.21 -15.31 1.46
N SER A 29 10.35 -15.74 2.37
CA SER A 29 9.03 -16.29 2.04
C SER A 29 8.00 -15.24 1.61
N LEU A 30 8.29 -13.95 1.79
CA LEU A 30 7.42 -12.84 1.37
C LEU A 30 7.63 -12.52 -0.12
N GLY A 31 7.43 -13.51 -0.99
CA GLY A 31 7.50 -13.39 -2.45
C GLY A 31 6.13 -13.35 -3.15
N ARG A 32 6.09 -12.97 -4.44
CA ARG A 32 4.85 -12.83 -5.24
C ARG A 32 4.09 -14.14 -5.47
N ASN A 33 4.78 -15.28 -5.49
CA ASN A 33 4.14 -16.58 -5.74
C ASN A 33 3.47 -17.11 -4.47
N ILE A 34 2.14 -17.07 -4.45
CA ILE A 34 1.32 -17.60 -3.37
C ILE A 34 1.38 -19.12 -3.41
N SER A 35 1.89 -19.74 -2.35
CA SER A 35 1.75 -21.18 -2.12
C SER A 35 1.59 -21.41 -0.62
N LEU A 36 0.79 -22.42 -0.23
CA LEU A 36 0.52 -22.71 1.18
C LEU A 36 1.80 -22.91 2.00
N LYS A 37 2.82 -23.55 1.40
CA LYS A 37 4.13 -23.73 2.03
C LYS A 37 4.83 -22.40 2.31
N LYS A 38 4.75 -21.43 1.38
CA LYS A 38 5.33 -20.09 1.56
C LYS A 38 4.54 -19.25 2.56
N GLU A 39 3.22 -19.40 2.63
CA GLU A 39 2.42 -18.73 3.66
C GLU A 39 2.78 -19.24 5.07
N TRP A 40 2.98 -20.55 5.22
CA TRP A 40 3.44 -21.13 6.48
C TRP A 40 4.87 -20.70 6.83
N ALA A 41 5.79 -20.74 5.87
CA ALA A 41 7.16 -20.25 6.05
C ALA A 41 7.18 -18.78 6.48
N PHE A 42 6.34 -17.94 5.86
CA PHE A 42 6.18 -16.53 6.23
C PHE A 42 5.72 -16.36 7.67
N ALA A 43 4.74 -17.14 8.10
CA ALA A 43 4.31 -17.09 9.50
C ALA A 43 5.43 -17.53 10.46
N CYS A 44 6.21 -18.57 10.12
CA CYS A 44 7.33 -19.04 10.93
C CYS A 44 8.48 -18.01 11.00
N GLU A 45 8.89 -17.43 9.88
CA GLU A 45 9.91 -16.38 9.85
C GLU A 45 9.46 -15.16 10.64
N LEU A 46 8.23 -14.68 10.42
CA LEU A 46 7.70 -13.54 11.16
C LEU A 46 7.58 -13.82 12.66
N TRP A 47 7.20 -15.03 13.05
CA TRP A 47 7.20 -15.46 14.45
C TRP A 47 8.60 -15.37 15.08
N GLN A 48 9.62 -15.87 14.39
CA GLN A 48 10.99 -15.83 14.88
C GLN A 48 11.50 -14.39 15.00
N ILE A 49 11.26 -13.56 13.97
CA ILE A 49 11.61 -12.13 13.99
C ILE A 49 10.97 -11.45 15.19
N LEU A 50 9.66 -11.60 15.40
CA LEU A 50 8.97 -10.97 16.53
C LEU A 50 9.48 -11.43 17.90
N ARG A 51 9.94 -12.68 18.03
CA ARG A 51 10.53 -13.20 19.28
C ARG A 51 11.93 -12.67 19.54
N VAL A 52 12.75 -12.53 18.49
CA VAL A 52 14.13 -12.03 18.62
C VAL A 52 14.12 -10.53 18.83
N GLU A 53 13.35 -9.80 18.01
CA GLU A 53 13.29 -8.34 18.04
C GLU A 53 12.48 -7.80 19.21
N SER A 54 11.48 -8.57 19.70
CA SER A 54 10.63 -8.21 20.85
C SER A 54 10.17 -6.73 20.84
N PRO A 55 9.57 -6.23 19.75
CA PRO A 55 9.33 -4.79 19.60
C PRO A 55 8.23 -4.27 20.53
N ASP A 56 8.42 -3.06 21.09
CA ASP A 56 7.39 -2.34 21.84
C ASP A 56 6.18 -1.98 20.97
N VAL A 57 6.43 -1.77 19.68
CA VAL A 57 5.42 -1.47 18.65
C VAL A 57 5.69 -2.32 17.42
N PHE A 58 4.77 -3.22 17.12
CA PHE A 58 4.75 -3.98 15.89
C PHE A 58 3.78 -3.36 14.88
N HIS A 59 4.30 -2.84 13.77
CA HIS A 59 3.51 -2.20 12.73
C HIS A 59 3.55 -3.02 11.44
N VAL A 60 2.38 -3.44 10.98
CA VAL A 60 2.20 -4.17 9.72
C VAL A 60 1.58 -3.30 8.63
N ASN A 61 2.20 -3.37 7.45
CA ASN A 61 1.75 -2.72 6.22
C ASN A 61 1.53 -3.80 5.14
N SER A 62 0.45 -3.69 4.36
CA SER A 62 -0.10 -4.67 3.42
C SER A 62 -1.17 -5.62 3.98
N SER A 63 -2.02 -6.14 3.09
CA SER A 63 -3.10 -7.09 3.41
C SER A 63 -2.59 -8.43 3.94
N LYS A 64 -1.53 -8.98 3.31
CA LYS A 64 -0.95 -10.28 3.68
C LYS A 64 -0.26 -10.22 5.04
N ALA A 65 0.65 -9.24 5.21
CA ALA A 65 1.32 -9.03 6.50
C ALA A 65 0.33 -8.57 7.58
N GLY A 66 -0.72 -7.82 7.20
CA GLY A 66 -1.81 -7.44 8.09
C GLY A 66 -2.49 -8.66 8.71
N GLY A 67 -3.00 -9.58 7.90
CA GLY A 67 -3.72 -10.76 8.38
C GLY A 67 -2.85 -11.65 9.29
N VAL A 68 -1.71 -12.10 8.79
CA VAL A 68 -0.81 -13.00 9.56
C VAL A 68 -0.18 -12.25 10.72
N GLY A 69 0.37 -11.07 10.48
CA GLY A 69 1.10 -10.32 11.50
C GLY A 69 0.22 -9.84 12.64
N THR A 70 -1.01 -9.36 12.40
CA THR A 70 -1.89 -9.00 13.53
C THR A 70 -2.22 -10.19 14.41
N LEU A 71 -2.42 -11.37 13.82
CA LEU A 71 -2.61 -12.61 14.59
C LEU A 71 -1.35 -12.96 15.40
N LEU A 72 -0.19 -13.01 14.77
CA LEU A 72 1.06 -13.37 15.46
C LEU A 72 1.44 -12.36 16.54
N GLY A 73 1.26 -11.06 16.29
CA GLY A 73 1.48 -10.02 17.28
C GLY A 73 0.60 -10.20 18.52
N ARG A 74 -0.64 -10.67 18.35
CA ARG A 74 -1.52 -10.99 19.48
C ARG A 74 -1.11 -12.27 20.21
N LEU A 75 -0.72 -13.32 19.48
CA LEU A 75 -0.25 -14.59 20.07
C LEU A 75 1.03 -14.41 20.88
N LEU A 76 1.96 -13.59 20.37
CA LEU A 76 3.22 -13.25 21.04
C LEU A 76 3.08 -12.13 22.08
N ARG A 77 1.87 -11.62 22.30
CA ARG A 77 1.58 -10.53 23.24
C ARG A 77 2.43 -9.28 23.01
N ALA A 78 2.68 -8.95 21.73
CA ALA A 78 3.32 -7.70 21.35
C ALA A 78 2.54 -6.53 21.99
N PRO A 79 3.21 -5.59 22.70
CA PRO A 79 2.52 -4.57 23.50
C PRO A 79 1.58 -3.71 22.66
N ASN A 80 2.01 -3.34 21.46
CA ASN A 80 1.20 -2.57 20.51
C ASN A 80 1.31 -3.18 19.11
N VAL A 81 0.15 -3.45 18.51
CA VAL A 81 0.04 -4.00 17.14
C VAL A 81 -0.74 -2.99 16.31
N ILE A 82 -0.06 -2.38 15.35
CA ILE A 82 -0.62 -1.35 14.48
C ILE A 82 -0.74 -1.91 13.07
N PHE A 83 -1.91 -1.73 12.44
CA PHE A 83 -2.12 -2.05 11.03
C PHE A 83 -2.43 -0.78 10.25
N THR A 84 -1.81 -0.54 9.09
CA THR A 84 -2.23 0.55 8.20
C THR A 84 -3.01 0.02 7.00
N ALA A 85 -4.26 0.46 6.88
CA ALA A 85 -5.15 0.15 5.78
C ALA A 85 -5.04 1.23 4.68
N HIS A 86 -4.43 0.85 3.55
CA HIS A 86 -4.31 1.70 2.36
C HIS A 86 -5.48 1.52 1.37
N GLY A 87 -6.18 0.40 1.46
CA GLY A 87 -7.23 -0.04 0.55
C GLY A 87 -7.70 -1.43 0.96
N TRP A 88 -8.87 -1.84 0.46
CA TRP A 88 -9.44 -3.14 0.77
C TRP A 88 -9.50 -4.03 -0.46
N ALA A 89 -9.03 -5.27 -0.32
CA ALA A 89 -9.04 -6.24 -1.42
C ALA A 89 -10.47 -6.61 -1.88
N PHE A 90 -11.47 -6.43 -1.03
CA PHE A 90 -12.88 -6.68 -1.39
C PHE A 90 -13.47 -5.65 -2.36
N ASN A 91 -12.76 -4.54 -2.63
CA ASN A 91 -13.15 -3.57 -3.66
C ASN A 91 -12.72 -4.02 -5.08
N GLU A 92 -11.89 -5.05 -5.19
CA GLU A 92 -11.51 -5.62 -6.48
C GLU A 92 -12.71 -6.26 -7.18
N ASP A 93 -12.68 -6.31 -8.52
CA ASP A 93 -13.76 -6.92 -9.27
C ASP A 93 -13.70 -8.46 -9.16
N ARG A 94 -14.52 -9.00 -8.27
CA ARG A 94 -14.56 -10.41 -7.86
C ARG A 94 -16.00 -10.81 -7.53
N PRO A 95 -16.33 -12.11 -7.60
CA PRO A 95 -17.62 -12.62 -7.15
C PRO A 95 -17.94 -12.19 -5.72
N LEU A 96 -19.23 -11.94 -5.43
CA LEU A 96 -19.69 -11.42 -4.13
C LEU A 96 -19.20 -12.27 -2.94
N TRP A 97 -19.19 -13.59 -3.09
CA TRP A 97 -18.71 -14.49 -2.04
C TRP A 97 -17.22 -14.28 -1.71
N GLN A 98 -16.37 -14.03 -2.70
CA GLN A 98 -14.96 -13.71 -2.48
C GLN A 98 -14.81 -12.34 -1.80
N LYS A 99 -15.62 -11.36 -2.18
CA LYS A 99 -15.65 -10.04 -1.53
C LYS A 99 -16.05 -10.14 -0.07
N LEU A 100 -17.03 -10.98 0.26
CA LEU A 100 -17.45 -11.21 1.65
C LEU A 100 -16.36 -11.91 2.48
N ILE A 101 -15.73 -12.95 1.95
CA ILE A 101 -14.62 -13.65 2.63
C ILE A 101 -13.45 -12.69 2.86
N THR A 102 -13.03 -11.95 1.84
CA THR A 102 -11.93 -10.98 1.96
C THR A 102 -12.26 -9.84 2.92
N LYS A 103 -13.49 -9.33 2.91
CA LYS A 103 -13.97 -8.34 3.90
C LYS A 103 -13.94 -8.91 5.31
N PHE A 104 -14.35 -10.17 5.49
CA PHE A 104 -14.28 -10.85 6.78
C PHE A 104 -12.84 -11.02 7.30
N LEU A 105 -11.90 -11.42 6.45
CA LEU A 105 -10.49 -11.53 6.82
C LEU A 105 -9.88 -10.17 7.19
N HIS A 106 -10.20 -9.12 6.44
CA HIS A 106 -9.79 -7.75 6.77
C HIS A 106 -10.44 -7.24 8.06
N TRP A 107 -11.70 -7.58 8.29
CA TRP A 107 -12.39 -7.24 9.54
C TRP A 107 -11.71 -7.90 10.75
N ILE A 108 -11.36 -9.18 10.67
CA ILE A 108 -10.56 -9.87 11.69
C ILE A 108 -9.21 -9.16 11.91
N THR A 109 -8.53 -8.79 10.83
CA THR A 109 -7.25 -8.06 10.90
C THR A 109 -7.39 -6.76 11.70
N VAL A 110 -8.45 -5.99 11.43
CA VAL A 110 -8.74 -4.75 12.18
C VAL A 110 -9.04 -5.04 13.65
N LEU A 111 -9.81 -6.08 13.96
CA LEU A 111 -10.13 -6.44 15.35
C LEU A 111 -8.90 -6.92 16.15
N LEU A 112 -8.02 -7.69 15.50
CA LEU A 112 -6.78 -8.19 16.09
C LEU A 112 -5.74 -7.08 16.27
N SER A 113 -5.77 -6.03 15.45
CA SER A 113 -4.96 -4.85 15.70
C SER A 113 -5.34 -4.17 17.02
N HIS A 114 -4.36 -3.64 17.73
CA HIS A 114 -4.61 -2.73 18.85
C HIS A 114 -5.17 -1.41 18.30
N ARG A 115 -4.57 -0.91 17.21
CA ARG A 115 -5.01 0.25 16.45
C ARG A 115 -4.84 0.00 14.95
N THR A 116 -5.78 0.49 14.17
CA THR A 116 -5.67 0.56 12.71
C THR A 116 -5.57 2.01 12.28
N ILE A 117 -4.58 2.33 11.45
CA ILE A 117 -4.49 3.60 10.75
C ILE A 117 -5.23 3.46 9.42
N ALA A 118 -6.23 4.31 9.21
CA ALA A 118 -6.96 4.40 7.95
C ALA A 118 -6.46 5.64 7.18
N VAL A 119 -5.98 5.45 5.95
CA VAL A 119 -5.37 6.56 5.18
C VAL A 119 -6.37 7.58 4.64
N SER A 120 -7.67 7.29 4.72
CA SER A 120 -8.74 8.19 4.32
C SER A 120 -10.05 7.87 5.04
N SER A 121 -11.00 8.80 4.98
CA SER A 121 -12.36 8.57 5.49
C SER A 121 -13.11 7.50 4.70
N ALA A 122 -12.77 7.29 3.42
CA ALA A 122 -13.36 6.23 2.59
C ALA A 122 -13.04 4.83 3.15
N ILE A 123 -11.79 4.60 3.56
CA ILE A 123 -11.36 3.32 4.18
C ILE A 123 -12.21 2.98 5.40
N VAL A 124 -12.50 3.96 6.25
CA VAL A 124 -13.34 3.78 7.45
C VAL A 124 -14.80 3.49 7.08
N LYS A 125 -15.35 4.22 6.10
CA LYS A 125 -16.73 4.02 5.62
C LYS A 125 -16.94 2.63 5.03
N GLU A 126 -15.95 2.11 4.30
CA GLU A 126 -16.01 0.81 3.64
C GLU A 126 -15.94 -0.37 4.65
N MET A 127 -15.18 -0.21 5.74
CA MET A 127 -15.09 -1.19 6.85
C MET A 127 -16.03 -0.83 8.00
N ASN A 128 -17.32 -0.84 7.70
CA ASN A 128 -18.42 -0.52 8.62
C ASN A 128 -18.90 -1.69 9.49
N TRP A 129 -18.13 -2.78 9.59
CA TRP A 129 -18.53 -3.97 10.34
C TRP A 129 -18.36 -3.80 11.86
N PRO A 130 -19.13 -4.54 12.69
CA PRO A 130 -19.17 -4.35 14.13
C PRO A 130 -17.79 -4.34 14.78
N GLY A 131 -17.56 -3.38 15.67
CA GLY A 131 -16.30 -3.28 16.43
C GLY A 131 -15.07 -2.81 15.65
N ALA A 132 -15.14 -2.62 14.32
CA ALA A 132 -14.03 -2.12 13.52
C ALA A 132 -13.81 -0.60 13.71
N LEU A 133 -14.89 0.18 13.75
CA LEU A 133 -14.83 1.64 13.87
C LEU A 133 -14.01 2.11 15.08
N ARG A 134 -14.21 1.48 16.25
CA ARG A 134 -13.45 1.79 17.49
C ARG A 134 -11.95 1.49 17.41
N LYS A 135 -11.53 0.69 16.42
CA LYS A 135 -10.13 0.32 16.19
C LYS A 135 -9.44 1.25 15.20
N MET A 136 -10.19 1.97 14.36
CA MET A 136 -9.65 2.76 13.27
C MET A 136 -9.48 4.24 13.64
N LYS A 137 -8.33 4.82 13.28
CA LYS A 137 -8.06 6.26 13.33
C LYS A 137 -7.64 6.75 11.95
N ILE A 138 -8.23 7.84 11.50
CA ILE A 138 -7.88 8.45 10.20
C ILE A 138 -6.56 9.21 10.37
N VAL A 139 -5.58 8.88 9.53
CA VAL A 139 -4.32 9.64 9.37
C VAL A 139 -4.02 9.67 7.87
N ASN A 140 -4.14 10.85 7.25
CA ASN A 140 -3.90 10.99 5.82
C ASN A 140 -2.39 10.86 5.50
N PRO A 141 -2.02 10.32 4.33
CA PRO A 141 -0.62 10.25 3.92
C PRO A 141 0.00 11.65 3.84
N GLY A 142 1.08 11.87 4.58
CA GLY A 142 1.91 13.06 4.42
C GLY A 142 2.85 12.91 3.23
N ARG A 143 3.13 14.02 2.53
CA ARG A 143 4.14 14.09 1.48
C ARG A 143 4.86 15.43 1.56
N THR A 144 6.19 15.40 1.46
CA THR A 144 6.97 16.61 1.19
C THR A 144 6.73 17.00 -0.26
N ILE A 145 6.17 18.18 -0.46
CA ILE A 145 5.96 18.73 -1.80
C ILE A 145 7.26 19.41 -2.19
N GLY A 146 7.87 18.97 -3.30
CA GLY A 146 9.03 19.61 -3.89
C GLY A 146 8.69 20.97 -4.53
N PRO A 147 9.60 21.58 -5.30
CA PRO A 147 9.27 22.78 -6.06
C PRO A 147 8.09 22.53 -6.99
N MET A 148 7.06 23.38 -6.87
CA MET A 148 5.91 23.37 -7.76
C MET A 148 6.14 24.40 -8.86
N TYR A 149 6.26 23.92 -10.10
CA TYR A 149 6.52 24.75 -11.26
C TYR A 149 5.22 25.31 -11.85
N GLN A 150 5.32 26.48 -12.46
CA GLN A 150 4.23 27.02 -13.28
C GLN A 150 4.02 26.16 -14.54
N LYS A 151 2.83 26.22 -15.14
CA LYS A 151 2.47 25.37 -16.28
C LYS A 151 3.49 25.41 -17.43
N ILE A 152 4.00 26.59 -17.76
CA ILE A 152 4.96 26.80 -18.85
C ILE A 152 6.29 26.11 -18.51
N GLU A 153 6.86 26.44 -17.35
CA GLU A 153 8.12 25.86 -16.87
C GLU A 153 8.02 24.33 -16.70
N ALA A 154 6.90 23.82 -16.20
CA ALA A 154 6.67 22.39 -16.08
C ALA A 154 6.68 21.69 -17.46
N ARG A 155 6.10 22.32 -18.49
CA ARG A 155 6.10 21.80 -19.86
C ARG A 155 7.48 21.82 -20.47
N GLU A 156 8.21 22.92 -20.31
CA GLU A 156 9.61 23.03 -20.77
C GLU A 156 10.46 21.91 -20.17
N LYS A 157 10.42 21.74 -18.84
CA LYS A 157 11.15 20.66 -18.17
C LYS A 157 10.75 19.27 -18.69
N ILE A 158 9.46 19.01 -18.91
CA ILE A 158 9.00 17.73 -19.46
C ILE A 158 9.53 17.51 -20.89
N MET A 159 9.55 18.55 -21.73
CA MET A 159 10.09 18.48 -23.09
C MET A 159 11.60 18.31 -23.10
N ASP A 160 12.33 18.87 -22.13
CA ASP A 160 13.77 18.64 -21.97
C ASP A 160 14.06 17.15 -21.73
N PHE A 161 13.26 16.49 -20.88
CA PHE A 161 13.35 15.03 -20.67
C PHE A 161 12.84 14.22 -21.87
N PHE A 162 11.86 14.75 -22.61
CA PHE A 162 11.22 14.05 -23.73
C PHE A 162 11.10 14.95 -24.98
N PRO A 163 12.19 15.17 -25.74
CA PRO A 163 12.21 16.12 -26.87
C PRO A 163 11.19 15.82 -27.96
N ARG A 164 10.70 14.57 -28.07
CA ARG A 164 9.60 14.17 -28.97
C ARG A 164 8.29 14.94 -28.76
N LEU A 165 8.14 15.63 -27.63
CA LEU A 165 6.95 16.41 -27.29
C LEU A 165 6.99 17.85 -27.84
N LEU A 166 8.13 18.32 -28.35
CA LEU A 166 8.30 19.68 -28.88
C LEU A 166 7.25 20.09 -29.94
N PRO A 167 6.89 19.23 -30.92
CA PRO A 167 5.86 19.58 -31.90
C PRO A 167 4.48 19.79 -31.29
N TYR A 168 4.22 19.24 -30.10
CA TYR A 168 2.93 19.23 -29.42
C TYR A 168 2.87 20.24 -28.25
N GLN A 169 3.79 21.19 -28.17
CA GLN A 169 3.88 22.15 -27.06
C GLN A 169 2.61 22.98 -26.84
N SER A 170 1.89 23.26 -27.92
CA SER A 170 0.66 24.06 -27.95
C SER A 170 -0.60 23.24 -27.71
N ASP A 171 -0.52 21.91 -27.79
CA ASP A 171 -1.69 21.03 -27.68
C ASP A 171 -2.21 20.96 -26.23
N PRO A 172 -3.46 20.56 -26.00
CA PRO A 172 -3.95 20.16 -24.68
C PRO A 172 -3.16 18.93 -24.18
N TRP A 173 -2.60 19.01 -22.97
CA TRP A 173 -1.89 17.86 -22.37
C TRP A 173 -2.71 17.26 -21.24
N LEU A 174 -2.90 15.95 -21.30
CA LEU A 174 -3.49 15.16 -20.22
C LEU A 174 -2.44 14.19 -19.69
N VAL A 175 -2.09 14.34 -18.42
CA VAL A 175 -1.02 13.56 -17.77
C VAL A 175 -1.64 12.69 -16.68
N CYS A 176 -1.39 11.38 -16.75
CA CYS A 176 -1.81 10.41 -15.75
C CYS A 176 -0.58 9.77 -15.10
N VAL A 177 -0.45 9.91 -13.78
CA VAL A 177 0.61 9.27 -13.01
C VAL A 177 0.00 8.14 -12.19
N ALA A 178 0.00 6.94 -12.77
CA ALA A 178 -0.49 5.72 -12.13
C ALA A 178 0.14 4.48 -12.76
N GLU A 179 0.35 3.43 -11.96
CA GLU A 179 0.76 2.10 -12.43
C GLU A 179 -0.23 1.56 -13.46
N LEU A 180 0.27 0.85 -14.49
CA LEU A 180 -0.53 0.20 -15.53
C LEU A 180 -1.28 -1.02 -14.98
N HIS A 181 -2.27 -0.77 -14.14
CA HIS A 181 -3.09 -1.78 -13.50
C HIS A 181 -4.58 -1.54 -13.84
N PRO A 182 -5.41 -2.57 -14.08
CA PRO A 182 -6.81 -2.41 -14.46
C PRO A 182 -7.62 -1.49 -13.54
N ILE A 183 -7.32 -1.50 -12.23
CA ILE A 183 -7.98 -0.64 -11.23
C ILE A 183 -7.79 0.87 -11.48
N LYS A 184 -6.73 1.24 -12.20
CA LYS A 184 -6.42 2.64 -12.54
C LYS A 184 -7.14 3.11 -13.80
N ARG A 185 -7.73 2.18 -14.56
CA ARG A 185 -8.66 2.45 -15.67
C ARG A 185 -8.10 3.40 -16.74
N HIS A 186 -6.83 3.24 -17.11
CA HIS A 186 -6.20 4.02 -18.18
C HIS A 186 -6.97 3.99 -19.51
N HIS A 187 -7.68 2.90 -19.82
CA HIS A 187 -8.53 2.79 -21.01
C HIS A 187 -9.62 3.87 -21.07
N ILE A 188 -10.26 4.19 -19.95
CA ILE A 188 -11.30 5.23 -19.89
C ILE A 188 -10.72 6.59 -20.27
N LEU A 189 -9.49 6.89 -19.81
CA LEU A 189 -8.81 8.13 -20.15
C LEU A 189 -8.55 8.22 -21.65
N ILE A 190 -8.09 7.13 -22.25
CA ILE A 190 -7.80 7.06 -23.69
C ILE A 190 -9.08 7.19 -24.52
N GLU A 191 -10.15 6.50 -24.11
CA GLU A 191 -11.48 6.59 -24.74
C GLU A 191 -12.02 8.03 -24.69
N ALA A 192 -11.94 8.69 -23.53
CA ALA A 192 -12.35 10.08 -23.38
C ALA A 192 -11.54 11.04 -24.27
N ILE A 193 -10.22 10.85 -24.39
CA ILE A 193 -9.39 11.65 -25.31
C ILE A 193 -9.81 11.39 -26.77
N SER A 194 -10.11 10.14 -27.13
CA SER A 194 -10.55 9.81 -28.50
C SER A 194 -11.83 10.55 -28.89
N GLU A 195 -12.75 10.75 -27.96
CA GLU A 195 -13.96 11.57 -28.19
C GLU A 195 -13.65 13.06 -28.36
N LEU A 196 -12.65 13.59 -27.66
CA LEU A 196 -12.23 14.99 -27.80
C LEU A 196 -11.54 15.28 -29.15
N VAL A 197 -10.84 14.31 -29.72
CA VAL A 197 -10.13 14.47 -31.01
C VAL A 197 -11.05 14.27 -32.21
N LYS A 198 -12.18 13.56 -32.03
CA LYS A 198 -13.19 13.33 -33.09
C LYS A 198 -14.09 14.55 -33.34
N ASN A 199 -14.15 15.49 -32.39
CA ASN A 199 -14.87 16.76 -32.51
C ASN A 199 -13.92 17.88 -32.92
#